data_AF-A0A452YJY3-F1
#
_entry.id   AF-A0A452YJY3-F1
#
_cell.length_a   1.000
_cell.length_b   1.000
_cell.length_c   1.000
_cell.angle_alpha   90.00
_cell.angle_beta   90.00
_cell.angle_gamma   90.00
#
_symmetry.space_group_name_H-M   'P 1'
#
loop_
_entity.id
_entity.type
_entity.pdbx_description
1 polymer ?
#
loop_
_entity_poly.entity_id
_entity_poly.type
_entity_poly.pdbx_seq_one_letter_code
_entity_poly.pdbx_strand_id
1 'polypeptide(L)'
;DLDLTRPAAPRNPPRPQFETSTKEVLRKADFRNVRFLSNFLTEAGIIIKRSQTKISAKAQRKVAREIKTARALGLMPFTTMGKKPFMFGRSAEEDASEEEYGYDFVEKDAGPEDAVADADAVPDVETA
;
A
#
# COMPACT_ATOMS: atom_id res chain seq x y z
N ASP A 1 -41.20 10.12 -12.64
CA ASP A 1 -41.69 9.88 -11.28
C ASP A 1 -40.64 9.07 -10.54
N LEU A 2 -40.30 9.44 -9.31
CA LEU A 2 -39.35 8.65 -8.51
C LEU A 2 -40.16 7.60 -7.74
N ASP A 3 -40.04 6.33 -8.10
CA ASP A 3 -40.72 5.22 -7.41
C ASP A 3 -40.17 5.04 -5.99
N LEU A 4 -40.85 5.64 -5.01
CA LEU A 4 -40.53 5.57 -3.58
C LEU A 4 -40.74 4.18 -2.95
N THR A 5 -41.29 3.22 -3.72
CA THR A 5 -41.52 1.83 -3.30
C THR A 5 -40.26 0.97 -3.35
N ARG A 6 -39.21 1.40 -4.08
CA ARG A 6 -37.92 0.70 -4.09
C ARG A 6 -37.10 1.11 -2.87
N PRO A 7 -36.52 0.15 -2.11
CA PRO A 7 -35.58 0.49 -1.06
C PRO A 7 -34.35 1.21 -1.65
N ALA A 8 -33.78 2.14 -0.90
CA ALA A 8 -32.54 2.80 -1.30
C ALA A 8 -31.45 1.75 -1.58
N ALA A 9 -30.69 1.93 -2.66
CA ALA A 9 -29.56 1.07 -2.96
C ALA A 9 -28.61 0.98 -1.73
N PRO A 10 -28.09 -0.21 -1.40
CA PRO A 10 -27.21 -0.36 -0.25
C PRO A 10 -25.98 0.54 -0.44
N ARG A 11 -25.67 1.32 0.59
CA ARG A 11 -24.44 2.13 0.59
C ARG A 11 -23.23 1.20 0.70
N ASN A 12 -22.15 1.51 -0.01
CA ASN A 12 -20.88 0.80 0.17
C ASN A 12 -20.44 0.87 1.64
N PRO A 13 -19.99 -0.25 2.23
CA PRO A 13 -19.48 -0.24 3.59
C PRO A 13 -18.25 0.68 3.69
N PRO A 14 -18.04 1.35 4.83
CA PRO A 14 -16.85 2.16 5.03
C PRO A 14 -15.60 1.27 4.98
N ARG A 15 -14.51 1.80 4.43
CA ARG A 15 -13.22 1.11 4.45
C ARG A 15 -12.77 0.91 5.91
N PRO A 16 -12.21 -0.26 6.26
CA PRO A 16 -11.67 -0.48 7.60
C PRO A 16 -10.54 0.54 7.85
N GLN A 17 -10.63 1.27 8.96
CA GLN A 17 -9.62 2.22 9.39
C GLN A 17 -8.91 1.69 10.63
N PHE A 18 -7.67 2.13 10.84
CA PHE A 18 -6.96 1.87 12.08
C PHE A 18 -7.65 2.59 13.25
N GLU A 19 -8.18 1.83 14.19
CA GLU A 19 -8.79 2.35 15.42
C GLU A 19 -7.93 1.99 16.64
N THR A 20 -7.78 2.93 17.57
CA THR A 20 -6.98 2.74 18.79
C THR A 20 -7.61 3.47 19.97
N SER A 21 -7.40 2.93 21.18
CA SER A 21 -7.88 3.56 22.42
C SER A 21 -6.98 4.72 22.84
N THR A 22 -7.59 5.82 23.27
CA THR A 22 -6.84 7.00 23.77
C THR A 22 -5.91 6.68 24.94
N LYS A 23 -6.30 5.75 25.82
CA LYS A 23 -5.49 5.31 26.97
C LYS A 23 -4.26 4.53 26.49
N GLU A 24 -4.44 3.69 25.48
CA GLU A 24 -3.36 2.92 24.89
C GLU A 24 -2.32 3.82 24.23
N VAL A 25 -2.77 4.81 23.46
CA VAL A 25 -1.89 5.81 22.84
C VAL A 25 -1.08 6.54 23.90
N LEU A 26 -1.68 6.98 24.99
CA LEU A 26 -0.95 7.68 26.04
C LEU A 26 0.12 6.80 26.70
N ARG A 27 -0.09 5.49 26.80
CA ARG A 27 0.87 4.56 27.38
C ARG A 27 1.98 4.16 26.41
N LYS A 28 1.65 3.91 25.14
CA LYS A 28 2.57 3.33 24.14
C LYS A 28 3.25 4.37 23.24
N ALA A 29 2.75 5.61 23.18
CA ALA A 29 3.37 6.67 22.39
C ALA A 29 4.70 7.10 23.03
N ASP A 30 5.78 6.65 22.42
CA ASP A 30 7.18 6.97 22.72
C ASP A 30 7.94 6.93 21.38
N PHE A 31 8.86 7.88 21.15
CA PHE A 31 9.67 7.95 19.93
C PHE A 31 10.47 6.68 19.63
N ARG A 32 10.77 5.86 20.66
CA ARG A 32 11.47 4.58 20.52
C ARG A 32 10.60 3.50 19.88
N ASN A 33 9.28 3.59 20.03
CA ASN A 33 8.34 2.60 19.51
C ASN A 33 7.85 2.99 18.11
N VAL A 34 8.74 2.87 17.13
CA VAL A 34 8.45 3.23 15.73
C VAL A 34 7.30 2.42 15.14
N ARG A 35 7.20 1.12 15.49
CA ARG A 35 6.11 0.23 15.04
C ARG A 35 4.72 0.70 15.48
N PHE A 36 4.62 1.31 16.66
CA PHE A 36 3.34 1.87 17.10
C PHE A 36 3.05 3.21 16.42
N LEU A 37 4.07 4.06 16.27
CA LEU A 37 3.95 5.37 15.64
C LEU A 37 3.71 5.31 14.13
N SER A 38 4.18 4.27 13.43
CA SER A 38 3.97 4.08 11.99
C SER A 38 2.49 3.98 11.61
N ASN A 39 1.63 3.45 12.48
CA ASN A 39 0.18 3.39 12.26
C ASN A 39 -0.49 4.79 12.23
N PHE A 40 0.21 5.83 12.70
CA PHE A 40 -0.27 7.22 12.67
C PHE A 40 0.28 8.01 11.48
N LEU A 41 0.98 7.35 10.56
CA LEU A 41 1.43 7.94 9.31
C LEU A 41 0.61 7.39 8.13
N THR A 42 0.52 8.19 7.08
CA THR A 42 0.17 7.71 5.75
C THR A 42 1.36 6.99 5.11
N GLU A 43 1.12 6.31 3.99
CA GLU A 43 2.17 5.73 3.13
C GLU A 43 3.25 6.75 2.74
N ALA A 44 2.82 8.00 2.54
CA ALA A 44 3.66 9.16 2.25
C ALA A 44 4.51 9.66 3.44
N GLY A 45 4.33 9.09 4.63
CA GLY A 45 4.92 9.56 5.86
C GLY A 45 4.26 10.83 6.41
N ILE A 46 3.03 11.18 6.03
CA ILE A 46 2.31 12.35 6.57
C ILE A 46 1.55 11.93 7.83
N ILE A 47 1.54 12.76 8.88
CA ILE A 47 0.80 12.46 10.12
C ILE A 47 -0.70 12.52 9.83
N ILE A 48 -1.43 11.44 10.15
CA ILE A 48 -2.87 11.36 9.93
C ILE A 48 -3.65 12.32 10.84
N LYS A 49 -4.77 12.82 10.32
CA LYS A 49 -5.63 13.75 11.06
C LYS A 49 -6.33 13.04 12.22
N ARG A 50 -6.54 13.76 13.32
CA ARG A 50 -7.27 13.27 14.51
C ARG A 50 -8.65 12.71 14.16
N SER A 51 -9.35 13.28 13.17
CA SER A 51 -10.69 12.84 12.78
C SER A 51 -10.75 11.41 12.26
N GLN A 52 -9.64 10.91 11.68
CA GLN A 52 -9.57 9.53 11.18
C GLN A 52 -9.34 8.54 12.33
N THR A 53 -8.42 8.86 13.26
CA THR A 53 -8.10 7.97 14.39
C THR A 53 -9.06 8.06 15.57
N LYS A 54 -9.91 9.11 15.61
CA LYS A 54 -10.91 9.37 16.66
C LYS A 54 -10.32 9.44 18.10
N ILE A 55 -9.02 9.73 18.25
CA ILE A 55 -8.37 9.83 19.56
C ILE A 55 -8.60 11.21 20.22
N SER A 56 -8.17 11.38 21.47
CA SER A 56 -8.25 12.67 22.18
C SER A 56 -7.23 13.68 21.61
N ALA A 57 -7.52 14.98 21.71
CA ALA A 57 -6.60 16.03 21.27
C ALA A 57 -5.26 16.02 22.05
N LYS A 58 -5.28 15.55 23.31
CA LYS A 58 -4.07 15.36 24.12
C LYS A 58 -3.22 14.21 23.58
N ALA A 59 -3.86 13.08 23.25
CA ALA A 59 -3.17 11.93 22.67
C ALA A 59 -2.56 12.26 21.31
N GLN A 60 -3.30 12.95 20.42
CA GLN A 60 -2.78 13.38 19.12
C GLN A 60 -1.55 14.29 19.24
N ARG A 61 -1.56 15.27 20.15
CA ARG A 61 -0.40 16.15 20.40
C ARG A 61 0.81 15.37 20.90
N LYS A 62 0.61 14.39 21.78
CA LYS A 62 1.67 13.51 22.25
C LYS A 62 2.27 12.72 21.08
N VAL A 63 1.44 12.03 20.29
CA VAL A 63 1.88 11.28 19.10
C VAL A 63 2.65 12.17 18.14
N ALA A 64 2.14 13.37 17.83
CA ALA A 64 2.82 14.29 16.92
C ALA A 64 4.19 14.74 17.45
N ARG A 65 4.33 14.94 18.76
CA ARG A 65 5.62 15.27 19.39
C ARG A 65 6.61 14.11 19.24
N GLU A 66 6.20 12.89 19.62
CA GLU A 66 7.05 11.70 19.54
C GLU A 66 7.47 11.38 18.10
N ILE A 67 6.56 11.50 17.13
CA ILE A 67 6.87 11.33 15.70
C ILE A 67 7.91 12.35 15.24
N LYS A 68 7.76 13.63 15.62
CA LYS A 68 8.73 14.67 15.26
C LYS A 68 10.11 14.40 15.88
N THR A 69 10.14 13.93 17.12
CA THR A 69 11.38 13.51 17.77
C THR A 69 12.01 12.32 17.05
N ALA A 70 11.24 11.29 16.71
CA ALA A 70 11.73 10.13 15.96
C ALA A 70 12.29 10.52 14.58
N ARG A 71 11.64 11.48 13.89
CA ARG A 71 12.14 12.03 12.62
C ARG A 71 13.44 12.79 12.76
N ALA A 72 13.57 13.63 13.80
CA ALA A 72 14.81 14.35 14.07
C ALA A 72 15.98 13.39 14.37
N LEU A 73 15.70 12.23 14.96
CA LEU A 73 16.67 11.16 15.22
C LEU A 73 16.90 10.23 14.00
N GLY A 74 16.21 10.44 12.88
CA GLY A 74 16.35 9.60 11.68
C GLY A 74 15.66 8.24 11.75
N LEU A 75 14.83 7.99 12.77
CA LEU A 75 14.10 6.72 12.92
C LEU A 75 12.86 6.61 12.02
N MET A 76 12.36 7.75 11.51
CA MET A 76 11.17 7.81 10.66
C MET A 76 11.36 8.85 9.54
N PRO A 77 10.76 8.64 8.36
CA PRO A 77 10.84 9.61 7.27
C PRO A 77 9.97 10.86 7.51
N PHE A 78 10.38 11.97 6.90
CA PHE A 78 9.59 13.21 6.86
C PHE A 78 8.53 13.21 5.75
N THR A 79 8.92 12.72 4.56
CA THR A 79 8.10 12.65 3.35
C THR A 79 8.70 11.61 2.40
N THR A 80 7.86 10.84 1.70
CA THR A 80 8.24 9.85 0.69
C THR A 80 7.50 10.08 -0.63
N MET A 81 7.30 11.34 -1.05
CA MET A 81 6.75 11.62 -2.39
C MET A 81 7.68 11.03 -3.46
N GLY A 82 7.16 10.06 -4.23
CA GLY A 82 7.92 9.34 -5.26
C GLY A 82 8.84 8.23 -4.74
N LYS A 83 8.76 7.88 -3.45
CA LYS A 83 9.48 6.73 -2.87
C LYS A 83 8.49 5.71 -2.31
N LYS A 84 8.94 4.45 -2.20
CA LYS A 84 8.16 3.35 -1.61
C LYS A 84 7.70 3.70 -0.18
N PRO A 85 6.53 3.19 0.25
CA PRO A 85 6.01 3.46 1.59
C PRO A 85 6.95 2.91 2.66
N PHE A 86 7.09 3.63 3.77
CA PHE A 86 7.94 3.19 4.86
C PHE A 86 7.31 1.99 5.60
N MET A 87 7.94 0.83 5.46
CA MET A 87 7.60 -0.39 6.19
C MET A 87 8.62 -0.61 7.30
N PHE A 88 8.17 -0.44 8.56
CA PHE A 88 9.03 -0.70 9.70
C PHE A 88 9.48 -2.17 9.73
N GLY A 89 10.80 -2.39 9.82
CA GLY A 89 11.38 -3.73 9.91
C GLY A 89 11.65 -4.40 8.57
N ARG A 90 11.42 -3.71 7.44
CA ARG A 90 11.96 -4.09 6.13
C ARG A 90 13.21 -3.28 5.84
N SER A 91 14.25 -3.93 5.32
CA SER A 91 15.44 -3.23 4.84
C SER A 91 15.16 -2.62 3.47
N ALA A 92 15.81 -1.50 3.16
CA ALA A 92 15.69 -0.87 1.85
C ALA A 92 16.16 -1.79 0.70
N GLU A 93 17.04 -2.75 1.01
CA GLU A 93 17.55 -3.77 0.08
C GLU A 93 16.50 -4.84 -0.23
N GLU A 94 15.76 -5.33 0.77
CA GLU A 94 14.65 -6.27 0.57
C GLU A 94 13.56 -5.66 -0.33
N ASP A 95 13.17 -4.40 -0.07
CA ASP A 95 12.18 -3.69 -0.89
C ASP A 95 12.68 -3.43 -2.33
N ALA A 96 14.00 -3.42 -2.57
CA ALA A 96 14.60 -3.32 -3.91
C ALA A 96 14.68 -4.70 -4.60
N SER A 97 14.91 -5.77 -3.85
CA SER A 97 15.00 -7.14 -4.38
C SER A 97 13.64 -7.70 -4.88
N GLU A 98 12.51 -7.23 -4.34
CA GLU A 98 11.17 -7.53 -4.88
C GLU A 98 10.98 -7.02 -6.33
N GLU A 99 11.81 -6.07 -6.77
CA GLU A 99 11.80 -5.50 -8.13
C GLU A 99 12.75 -6.25 -9.09
N GLU A 100 13.76 -6.94 -8.56
CA GLU A 100 14.70 -7.75 -9.36
C GLU A 100 14.10 -9.09 -9.82
N TYR A 101 13.01 -9.54 -9.19
CA TYR A 101 12.25 -10.75 -9.55
C TYR A 101 10.76 -10.46 -9.83
N GLY A 102 10.46 -9.31 -10.42
CA GLY A 102 9.19 -9.13 -11.11
C GLY A 102 9.15 -10.03 -12.34
N TYR A 103 8.60 -11.24 -12.21
CA TYR A 103 8.24 -12.03 -13.38
C TYR A 103 7.21 -11.25 -14.21
N ASP A 104 7.63 -10.81 -15.39
CA ASP A 104 6.74 -10.68 -16.54
C ASP A 104 6.01 -12.01 -16.77
N PHE A 105 4.82 -11.95 -17.38
CA PHE A 105 4.01 -13.05 -17.92
C PHE A 105 2.85 -13.55 -17.03
N VAL A 106 1.64 -13.03 -17.28
CA VAL A 106 0.61 -13.74 -18.07
C VAL A 106 -0.31 -12.69 -18.72
N GLU A 107 -0.09 -12.37 -19.99
CA GLU A 107 -1.19 -11.93 -20.85
C GLU A 107 -2.12 -13.13 -21.02
N LYS A 108 -3.25 -13.10 -20.32
CA LYS A 108 -4.23 -14.18 -20.30
C LYS A 108 -5.27 -13.99 -21.41
N ASP A 109 -4.84 -13.69 -22.64
CA ASP A 109 -5.74 -13.55 -23.79
C ASP A 109 -5.10 -14.08 -25.10
N ALA A 110 -4.37 -15.20 -25.03
CA ALA A 110 -4.13 -16.05 -26.20
C ALA A 110 -4.90 -17.36 -26.01
N GLY A 111 -6.20 -17.32 -26.35
CA GLY A 111 -7.00 -18.52 -26.57
C GLY A 111 -6.52 -19.26 -27.83
N PRO A 112 -6.86 -20.56 -27.97
CA PRO A 112 -6.42 -21.35 -29.10
C PRO A 112 -7.39 -21.15 -30.27
N GLU A 113 -7.15 -20.14 -31.09
CA GLU A 113 -7.88 -19.97 -32.35
C GLU A 113 -7.03 -20.39 -33.57
N ASP A 114 -7.49 -21.52 -34.12
CA ASP A 114 -7.68 -21.77 -35.53
C ASP A 114 -6.47 -22.20 -36.38
N ALA A 115 -6.43 -23.53 -36.52
CA ALA A 115 -5.92 -24.23 -37.66
C ALA A 115 -6.30 -23.55 -38.99
N VAL A 116 -5.29 -23.18 -39.77
CA VAL A 116 -5.37 -23.14 -41.23
C VAL A 116 -4.19 -23.93 -41.79
N ALA A 117 -4.52 -25.13 -42.26
CA ALA A 117 -3.69 -25.94 -43.11
C ALA A 117 -3.69 -25.32 -44.52
N ASP A 118 -2.51 -25.16 -45.10
CA ASP A 118 -2.18 -25.08 -46.54
C ASP A 118 -0.72 -24.58 -46.59
N ALA A 119 0.24 -25.11 -47.34
CA ALA A 119 0.37 -26.27 -48.20
C ALA A 119 1.89 -26.42 -48.45
N ASP A 120 2.30 -27.62 -48.84
CA ASP A 120 3.60 -28.02 -49.41
C ASP A 120 4.55 -26.92 -49.94
N ALA A 121 5.81 -26.96 -49.51
CA ALA A 121 6.98 -27.23 -50.38
C ALA A 121 8.31 -26.84 -49.71
N VAL A 122 9.12 -27.83 -49.35
CA VAL A 122 10.55 -27.66 -49.08
C VAL A 122 11.30 -28.01 -50.37
N PRO A 123 12.10 -27.11 -50.95
CA PRO A 123 13.17 -27.56 -51.83
C PRO A 123 14.50 -27.59 -51.06
N ASP A 124 14.98 -28.81 -50.84
CA ASP A 124 16.38 -29.13 -50.61
C ASP A 124 17.24 -28.59 -51.77
N VAL A 125 18.33 -27.88 -51.45
CA VAL A 125 19.41 -27.66 -52.42
C VAL A 125 20.72 -28.04 -51.77
N GLU A 126 21.23 -29.18 -52.22
CA GLU A 126 22.55 -29.73 -51.97
C GLU A 126 23.64 -28.71 -52.33
N THR A 127 24.64 -28.59 -51.45
CA THR A 127 25.88 -27.88 -51.73
C THR A 127 26.91 -28.90 -52.20
N ALA A 128 27.44 -28.69 -53.41
CA ALA A 128 28.63 -29.35 -53.95
C ALA A 128 29.55 -28.29 -54.56
#